data_AF-A0A7W1LYF0-F1
#
_entry.id   AF-A0A7W1LYF0-F1
#
_cell.length_a   1.000
_cell.length_b   1.000
_cell.length_c   1.000
_cell.angle_alpha   90.00
_cell.angle_beta   90.00
_cell.angle_gamma   90.00
#
_symmetry.space_group_name_H-M   'P 1'
#
loop_
_entity.id
_entity.type
_entity.pdbx_description
1 polymer ?
#
loop_
_entity_poly.entity_id
_entity_poly.type
_entity_poly.pdbx_seq_one_letter_code
_entity_poly.pdbx_strand_id
1 'polypeptide(L)'
;RHADDYGQLVVLYGARTPDDFCYRDETETWEAAGVELRQVISRPDGHDWSGPTGYVQSLLDHVLPDLSSPVALICGSQEMIGQTRDRLQQMGFAPEEILTNY
;
A
#
# COMPACT_ATOMS: atom_id res chain seq x y z
N ARG A 1 -17.35 17.39 6.14
CA ARG A 1 -16.94 17.10 4.75
C ARG A 1 -17.24 15.62 4.54
N HIS A 2 -18.09 15.25 3.57
CA HIS A 2 -18.56 13.87 3.39
C HIS A 2 -17.47 13.02 2.73
N ALA A 3 -17.32 11.78 3.19
CA ALA A 3 -16.41 10.79 2.59
C ALA A 3 -16.75 10.50 1.12
N ASP A 4 -17.99 10.77 0.70
CA ASP A 4 -18.53 10.54 -0.65
C ASP A 4 -17.88 11.42 -1.75
N ASP A 5 -17.17 12.49 -1.38
CA ASP A 5 -16.49 13.38 -2.34
C ASP A 5 -15.10 12.86 -2.74
N TYR A 6 -14.55 11.92 -1.97
CA TYR A 6 -13.24 11.32 -2.19
C TYR A 6 -13.42 9.90 -2.71
N GLY A 7 -12.72 9.53 -3.78
CA GLY A 7 -12.73 8.14 -4.29
C GLY A 7 -12.21 7.13 -3.26
N GLN A 8 -12.23 5.84 -3.61
CA GLN A 8 -11.71 4.77 -2.74
C GLN A 8 -10.24 5.02 -2.38
N LEU A 9 -9.93 5.01 -1.08
CA LEU A 9 -8.56 5.08 -0.56
C LEU A 9 -8.08 3.69 -0.18
N VAL A 10 -6.99 3.24 -0.82
CA VAL A 10 -6.34 1.97 -0.51
C VAL A 10 -4.92 2.23 -0.02
N VAL A 11 -4.57 1.66 1.12
CA VAL A 11 -3.24 1.77 1.74
C VAL A 11 -2.55 0.42 1.65
N LEU A 12 -1.40 0.38 0.97
CA LEU A 12 -0.53 -0.79 0.92
C LEU A 12 0.63 -0.57 1.89
N TYR A 13 0.68 -1.36 2.96
CA TYR A 13 1.69 -1.20 4.01
C TYR A 13 2.60 -2.42 4.09
N GLY A 14 3.85 -2.26 3.64
CA GLY A 14 4.89 -3.29 3.74
C GLY A 14 5.80 -3.10 4.96
N ALA A 15 6.14 -4.20 5.64
CA ALA A 15 7.10 -4.21 6.74
C ALA A 15 8.01 -5.46 6.70
N ARG A 16 8.96 -5.57 7.63
CA ARG A 16 9.82 -6.77 7.72
C ARG A 16 9.13 -7.85 8.53
N THR A 17 8.69 -7.54 9.74
CA THR A 17 7.89 -8.43 10.60
C THR A 17 6.58 -7.74 11.01
N PRO A 18 5.63 -8.45 11.65
CA PRO A 18 4.40 -7.84 12.15
C PRO A 18 4.67 -6.72 13.18
N ASP A 19 5.73 -6.85 13.98
CA ASP A 19 6.10 -5.87 15.02
C ASP A 19 6.61 -4.54 14.45
N ASP A 20 7.09 -4.54 13.20
CA ASP A 20 7.57 -3.34 12.51
C ASP A 20 6.44 -2.43 11.99
N PHE A 21 5.17 -2.88 12.05
CA PHE A 21 4.03 -2.01 11.75
C PHE A 21 3.81 -1.02 12.89
N CYS A 22 3.90 0.28 12.55
CA CYS A 22 3.59 1.38 13.44
C CYS A 22 2.10 1.74 13.37
N TYR A 23 1.61 2.49 14.38
CA TYR A 23 0.28 3.11 14.37
C TYR A 23 -0.89 2.12 14.25
N ARG A 24 -0.83 1.02 15.00
CA ARG A 24 -1.84 -0.05 14.94
C ARG A 24 -3.24 0.45 15.30
N ASP A 25 -3.38 1.22 16.38
CA ASP A 25 -4.65 1.82 16.79
C ASP A 25 -5.23 2.77 15.71
N GLU A 26 -4.38 3.52 15.03
CA GLU A 26 -4.79 4.40 13.93
C GLU A 26 -5.21 3.61 12.69
N THR A 27 -4.53 2.50 12.39
CA THR A 27 -4.91 1.64 11.26
C THR A 27 -6.31 1.04 11.44
N GLU A 28 -6.68 0.63 12.66
CA GLU A 28 -8.04 0.17 12.97
C GLU A 28 -9.08 1.28 12.76
N THR A 29 -8.71 2.51 13.11
CA THR A 29 -9.57 3.69 12.90
C THR A 29 -9.76 4.00 11.41
N TRP A 30 -8.73 3.81 10.59
CA TRP A 30 -8.81 4.01 9.14
C TRP A 30 -9.74 2.99 8.48
N GLU A 31 -9.63 1.72 8.85
CA GLU A 31 -10.53 0.67 8.34
C GLU A 31 -11.98 0.95 8.73
N ALA A 32 -12.22 1.38 9.98
CA ALA A 32 -13.54 1.80 10.43
C ALA A 32 -14.09 3.04 9.68
N ALA A 33 -13.19 3.88 9.15
CA ALA A 33 -13.53 5.03 8.31
C ALA A 33 -13.70 4.68 6.82
N GLY A 34 -13.53 3.41 6.43
CA GLY A 34 -13.72 2.92 5.06
C GLY A 34 -12.45 2.89 4.21
N VAL A 35 -11.26 3.02 4.81
CA VAL A 35 -9.99 2.82 4.12
C VAL A 35 -9.72 1.33 3.95
N GLU A 36 -9.37 0.91 2.75
CA GLU A 36 -8.91 -0.46 2.54
C GLU A 36 -7.42 -0.57 2.88
N LEU A 37 -7.08 -1.30 3.94
CA LEU A 37 -5.71 -1.53 4.35
C LEU A 37 -5.25 -2.93 3.94
N ARG A 38 -4.14 -3.02 3.20
CA ARG A 38 -3.49 -4.29 2.84
C ARG A 38 -2.07 -4.31 3.37
N GLN A 39 -1.76 -5.31 4.19
CA GLN A 39 -0.45 -5.47 4.81
C GLN A 39 0.32 -6.65 4.23
N VAL A 40 1.65 -6.51 4.13
CA VAL A 40 2.55 -7.59 3.71
C VAL A 40 3.85 -7.52 4.50
N ILE A 41 4.40 -8.68 4.86
CA ILE A 41 5.69 -8.77 5.54
C ILE A 41 6.70 -9.57 4.73
N SER A 42 7.97 -9.20 4.80
CA SER A 42 9.05 -9.90 4.07
C SER A 42 9.73 -11.00 4.89
N ARG A 43 9.54 -11.04 6.21
CA ARG A 43 10.19 -11.99 7.14
C ARG A 43 9.17 -12.54 8.15
N PRO A 44 8.34 -13.51 7.76
CA PRO A 44 7.31 -14.08 8.64
C PRO A 44 7.88 -15.07 9.68
N ASP A 45 9.11 -15.56 9.49
CA ASP A 45 9.69 -16.61 10.32
C ASP A 45 9.66 -16.25 11.81
N GLY A 46 9.06 -17.12 12.63
CA GLY A 46 8.96 -16.94 14.08
C GLY A 46 7.81 -16.04 14.55
N HIS A 47 6.96 -15.55 13.65
CA HIS A 47 5.77 -14.78 13.97
C HIS A 47 4.48 -15.51 13.56
N ASP A 48 3.40 -15.29 14.30
CA ASP A 48 2.06 -15.76 13.94
C ASP A 48 1.46 -14.79 12.90
N TRP A 49 1.75 -15.03 11.63
CA TRP A 49 1.30 -14.18 10.52
C TRP A 49 0.49 -14.99 9.51
N SER A 50 -0.78 -14.63 9.36
CA SER A 50 -1.71 -15.25 8.40
C SER A 50 -1.89 -14.45 7.11
N GLY A 51 -1.27 -13.27 7.00
CA GLY A 51 -1.43 -12.37 5.86
C GLY A 51 -0.46 -12.66 4.71
N PRO A 52 -0.46 -11.82 3.66
CA PRO A 52 0.48 -11.90 2.55
C PRO A 52 1.94 -11.83 3.02
N THR A 53 2.81 -12.61 2.37
CA THR A 53 4.26 -12.56 2.56
C THR A 53 4.93 -12.12 1.25
N GLY A 54 5.90 -11.21 1.34
CA GLY A 54 6.59 -10.65 0.18
C GLY A 54 6.90 -9.17 0.35
N TYR A 55 6.74 -8.41 -0.73
CA TYR A 55 7.02 -6.97 -0.77
C TYR A 55 5.78 -6.19 -1.21
N VAL A 56 5.69 -4.91 -0.83
CA VAL A 56 4.49 -4.08 -1.03
C VAL A 56 4.01 -4.03 -2.49
N GLN A 57 4.94 -4.03 -3.45
CA GLN A 57 4.60 -3.97 -4.87
C GLN A 57 3.82 -5.20 -5.38
N SER A 58 3.86 -6.34 -4.70
CA SER A 58 3.05 -7.52 -5.09
C SER A 58 1.58 -7.37 -4.72
N LEU A 59 1.24 -6.42 -3.84
CA LEU A 59 -0.14 -6.15 -3.48
C LEU A 59 -0.87 -5.33 -4.56
N LEU A 60 -0.12 -4.55 -5.37
CA LEU A 60 -0.67 -3.70 -6.44
C LEU A 60 -1.54 -4.47 -7.42
N ASP A 61 -1.13 -5.69 -7.77
CA ASP A 61 -1.84 -6.61 -8.67
C ASP A 61 -3.27 -6.93 -8.23
N HIS A 62 -3.56 -6.85 -6.93
CA HIS A 62 -4.84 -7.24 -6.35
C HIS A 62 -5.77 -6.05 -6.10
N VAL A 63 -5.26 -4.83 -6.23
CA VAL A 63 -5.96 -3.60 -5.82
C VAL A 63 -6.27 -2.72 -7.02
N LEU A 64 -5.33 -2.61 -7.96
CA LEU A 64 -5.47 -1.69 -9.09
C LEU A 64 -6.59 -2.00 -10.08
N PRO A 65 -6.99 -3.27 -10.36
CA PRO A 65 -8.07 -3.56 -11.29
C PRO A 65 -9.42 -2.90 -10.95
N ASP A 66 -9.65 -2.58 -9.68
CA ASP A 66 -10.90 -1.99 -9.19
C ASP A 66 -10.87 -0.44 -9.17
N LEU A 67 -9.74 0.19 -9.51
CA LEU A 67 -9.59 1.65 -9.47
C LEU A 67 -9.73 2.29 -10.86
N SER A 68 -10.62 3.29 -10.98
CA SER A 68 -10.94 3.92 -12.27
C SER A 68 -9.95 5.01 -12.72
N SER A 69 -9.32 5.73 -11.79
CA SER A 69 -8.31 6.78 -12.07
C SER A 69 -7.37 6.97 -10.86
N PRO A 70 -6.51 5.97 -10.56
CA PRO A 70 -5.68 6.00 -9.36
C PRO A 70 -4.49 6.96 -9.47
N VAL A 71 -4.28 7.77 -8.44
CA VAL A 71 -3.00 8.44 -8.17
C VAL A 71 -2.28 7.67 -7.06
N ALA A 72 -1.01 7.35 -7.27
CA ALA A 72 -0.21 6.59 -6.32
C ALA A 72 0.75 7.51 -5.56
N LEU A 73 0.63 7.55 -4.23
CA LEU A 73 1.63 8.18 -3.36
C LEU A 73 2.51 7.10 -2.74
N ILE A 74 3.82 7.21 -2.91
CA ILE A 74 4.80 6.22 -2.43
C ILE A 74 5.80 6.89 -1.49
N CYS A 75 5.96 6.31 -0.30
CA CYS A 75 6.98 6.71 0.66
C CYS A 75 7.68 5.47 1.23
N GLY A 76 9.00 5.54 1.40
CA GLY A 76 9.77 4.41 1.96
C GLY A 76 11.23 4.46 1.55
N SER A 77 11.89 3.30 1.55
CA SER A 77 13.28 3.21 1.08
C SER A 77 13.38 3.50 -0.41
N GLN A 78 14.54 4.00 -0.86
CA GLN A 78 14.74 4.31 -2.28
C GLN A 78 14.56 3.08 -3.18
N GLU A 79 15.00 1.91 -2.73
CA GLU A 79 14.83 0.66 -3.47
C GLU A 79 13.34 0.29 -3.61
N MET A 80 12.56 0.38 -2.53
CA MET A 80 11.13 0.11 -2.54
C MET A 80 10.39 1.08 -3.47
N ILE A 81 10.73 2.38 -3.39
CA ILE A 81 10.14 3.40 -4.27
C ILE A 81 10.43 3.08 -5.74
N GLY A 82 11.69 2.76 -6.06
CA GLY A 82 12.07 2.36 -7.42
C GLY A 82 11.25 1.18 -7.92
N GLN A 83 11.27 0.06 -7.19
CA GLN A 83 10.54 -1.15 -7.57
C GLN A 83 9.03 -0.94 -7.70
N THR A 84 8.43 -0.16 -6.80
CA THR A 84 6.99 0.14 -6.81
C THR A 84 6.62 1.00 -8.01
N ARG A 85 7.42 2.04 -8.32
CA ARG A 85 7.22 2.89 -9.50
C ARG A 85 7.33 2.07 -10.79
N ASP A 86 8.37 1.25 -10.92
CA ASP A 86 8.56 0.40 -12.09
C ASP A 86 7.36 -0.56 -12.28
N ARG A 87 6.81 -1.11 -11.20
CA ARG A 87 5.59 -1.94 -11.26
C ARG A 87 4.37 -1.15 -11.71
N LEU A 88 4.12 0.03 -11.13
CA LEU A 88 3.00 0.91 -11.51
C LEU A 88 3.06 1.31 -12.98
N GLN A 89 4.26 1.63 -13.49
CA GLN A 89 4.47 1.96 -14.90
C GLN A 89 4.16 0.77 -15.82
N GLN A 90 4.55 -0.45 -15.44
CA GLN A 90 4.17 -1.67 -16.19
C GLN A 90 2.64 -1.90 -16.20
N MET A 91 1.93 -1.37 -15.21
CA MET A 91 0.47 -1.44 -15.11
C MET A 91 -0.22 -0.26 -15.81
N GLY A 92 0.54 0.65 -16.42
CA GLY A 92 0.02 1.72 -17.29
C GLY A 92 -0.09 3.10 -16.62
N PHE A 93 0.38 3.28 -15.38
CA PHE A 93 0.38 4.58 -14.72
C PHE A 93 1.30 5.56 -15.44
N ALA A 94 0.79 6.77 -15.67
CA ALA A 94 1.63 7.86 -16.15
C ALA A 94 2.59 8.32 -15.04
N PRO A 95 3.80 8.79 -15.38
CA PRO A 95 4.76 9.28 -14.38
C PRO A 95 4.22 10.39 -13.48
N GLU A 96 3.30 11.22 -13.98
CA GLU A 96 2.65 12.31 -13.24
C GLU A 96 1.62 11.82 -12.20
N GLU A 97 1.14 10.59 -12.34
CA GLU A 97 0.22 9.93 -11.39
C GLU A 97 0.98 9.21 -10.27
N ILE A 98 2.31 9.17 -10.33
CA ILE A 98 3.17 8.53 -9.33
C ILE A 98 3.93 9.59 -8.54
N LEU A 99 3.40 9.90 -7.36
CA LEU A 99 3.97 10.87 -6.44
C LEU A 99 4.89 10.18 -5.44
N THR A 100 6.04 10.78 -5.18
CA THR A 100 7.04 10.28 -4.24
C THR A 100 7.47 11.41 -3.32
N ASN A 101 7.62 11.12 -2.03
CA ASN A 101 8.09 12.11 -1.06
C ASN A 101 9.62 12.03 -0.93
N TYR A 102 10.32 13.00 -1.51
CA TYR A 102 11.78 13.19 -1.41
C TYR A 102 12.11 14.50 -0.70
#